data_AF-A0A7C5K5F9-F1
#
_entry.id   AF-A0A7C5K5F9-F1
#
_cell.length_a   1.000
_cell.length_b   1.000
_cell.length_c   1.000
_cell.angle_alpha   90.00
_cell.angle_beta   90.00
_cell.angle_gamma   90.00
#
_symmetry.space_group_name_H-M   'P 1'
#
loop_
_entity.id
_entity.type
_entity.pdbx_description
1 polymer ?
#
loop_
_entity_poly.entity_id
_entity_poly.type
_entity_poly.pdbx_seq_one_letter_code
_entity_poly.pdbx_strand_id
1 'polypeptide(L)'
;MLVLSELSSWTHSFEKINSEYETVIKKRQALSNLYSSGKISQSTFELFNKEMKEALAEIERQKKVLLEKMTVKVGEIEEQIKILERLLANYEIQHVGGEISEEDYQREITVISAGLENARKELNVIRETMDKLAGFPKNAEAFVEEQLTVKPETVAEASLGSVEAETVEVKAEVSSQAGTPMVEAKTEGENVGN
;
A
#
# COMPACT_ATOMS: atom_id res chain seq x y z
N MET A 1 -16.27 15.39 -16.84
CA MET A 1 -16.44 14.10 -16.12
C MET A 1 -15.11 13.43 -15.74
N LEU A 2 -13.94 13.91 -16.20
CA LEU A 2 -12.62 13.30 -15.91
C LEU A 2 -12.11 13.51 -14.47
N VAL A 3 -12.68 14.45 -13.73
CA VAL A 3 -12.06 14.89 -12.47
C VAL A 3 -12.56 14.09 -11.26
N LEU A 4 -13.82 13.63 -11.30
CA LEU A 4 -14.35 12.68 -10.31
C LEU A 4 -13.67 11.30 -10.41
N SER A 5 -13.18 10.90 -11.60
CA SER A 5 -12.43 9.65 -11.77
C SER A 5 -11.02 9.70 -11.19
N GLU A 6 -10.37 10.87 -11.18
CA GLU A 6 -9.06 11.01 -10.52
C GLU A 6 -9.21 10.89 -9.00
N LEU A 7 -10.24 11.51 -8.43
CA LEU A 7 -10.48 11.49 -6.99
C LEU A 7 -10.78 10.08 -6.45
N SER A 8 -11.59 9.31 -7.19
CA SER A 8 -11.85 7.91 -6.84
C SER A 8 -10.60 7.05 -6.96
N SER A 9 -9.74 7.31 -7.95
CA SER A 9 -8.46 6.60 -8.11
C SER A 9 -7.48 6.87 -6.96
N TRP A 10 -7.47 8.09 -6.43
CA TRP A 10 -6.63 8.46 -5.29
C TRP A 10 -7.13 7.89 -3.98
N THR A 11 -8.45 7.91 -3.77
CA THR A 11 -9.08 7.25 -2.63
C THR A 11 -8.72 5.76 -2.62
N HIS A 12 -8.84 5.10 -3.78
CA HIS A 12 -8.45 3.70 -3.92
C HIS A 12 -6.95 3.48 -3.69
N SER A 13 -6.09 4.38 -4.19
CA SER A 13 -4.65 4.30 -3.96
C SER A 13 -4.30 4.43 -2.48
N PHE A 14 -4.98 5.34 -1.76
CA PHE A 14 -4.83 5.50 -0.32
C PHE A 14 -5.26 4.24 0.45
N GLU A 15 -6.44 3.69 0.13
CA GLU A 15 -6.94 2.46 0.74
C GLU A 15 -5.98 1.28 0.54
N LYS A 16 -5.41 1.17 -0.66
CA LYS A 16 -4.41 0.15 -0.98
C LYS A 16 -3.13 0.32 -0.15
N ILE A 17 -2.55 1.52 -0.12
CA ILE A 17 -1.35 1.83 0.68
C ILE A 17 -1.60 1.52 2.17
N ASN A 18 -2.78 1.88 2.67
CA ASN A 18 -3.18 1.61 4.05
C ASN A 18 -3.27 0.10 4.33
N SER A 19 -3.97 -0.65 3.49
CA SER A 19 -4.12 -2.11 3.62
C SER A 19 -2.77 -2.84 3.59
N GLU A 20 -1.87 -2.41 2.70
CA GLU A 20 -0.51 -2.96 2.61
C GLU A 20 0.29 -2.70 3.88
N TYR A 21 0.26 -1.46 4.39
CA TYR A 21 0.90 -1.11 5.64
C TYR A 21 0.40 -1.97 6.81
N GLU A 22 -0.92 -2.06 7.01
CA GLU A 22 -1.52 -2.86 8.06
C GLU A 22 -1.11 -4.34 7.97
N THR A 23 -1.00 -4.86 6.75
CA THR A 23 -0.54 -6.23 6.51
C THR A 23 0.93 -6.41 6.91
N VAL A 24 1.81 -5.48 6.54
CA VAL A 24 3.23 -5.53 6.89
C VAL A 24 3.42 -5.43 8.42
N ILE A 25 2.65 -4.58 9.11
CA ILE A 25 2.71 -4.46 10.57
C ILE A 25 2.27 -5.75 11.25
N LYS A 26 1.16 -6.35 10.84
CA LYS A 26 0.69 -7.64 11.37
C LYS A 26 1.71 -8.75 11.12
N LYS A 27 2.31 -8.79 9.93
CA LYS A 27 3.38 -9.77 9.61
C LYS A 27 4.60 -9.58 10.48
N ARG A 28 5.04 -8.35 10.72
CA ARG A 28 6.18 -8.05 11.60
C ARG A 28 5.91 -8.43 13.05
N GLN A 29 4.69 -8.20 13.56
CA GLN A 29 4.28 -8.67 14.89
C GLN A 29 4.30 -10.20 14.98
N ALA A 30 3.75 -10.89 13.98
CA ALA A 30 3.78 -12.35 13.93
C ALA A 30 5.21 -12.89 13.88
N LEU A 31 6.09 -12.27 13.08
CA LEU A 31 7.50 -12.59 12.97
C LEU A 31 8.23 -12.44 14.33
N SER A 32 7.96 -11.34 15.05
CA SER A 32 8.48 -11.13 16.41
C SER A 32 8.04 -12.23 17.36
N ASN A 33 6.76 -12.60 17.35
CA ASN A 33 6.24 -13.66 18.21
C ASN A 33 6.87 -15.05 17.91
N LEU A 34 7.11 -15.35 16.63
CA LEU A 34 7.77 -16.59 16.22
C LEU A 34 9.23 -16.63 16.72
N TYR A 35 9.93 -15.50 16.67
CA TYR A 35 11.29 -15.39 17.19
C TYR A 35 11.33 -15.53 18.72
N SER A 36 10.50 -14.77 19.44
CA SER A 36 10.45 -14.80 20.91
C SER A 36 9.99 -16.16 21.47
N SER A 37 9.21 -16.93 20.70
CA SER A 37 8.82 -18.31 21.07
C SER A 37 9.85 -19.38 20.69
N GLY A 38 11.00 -18.98 20.12
CA GLY A 38 12.07 -19.90 19.71
C GLY A 38 11.73 -20.76 18.49
N LYS A 39 10.63 -20.47 17.79
CA LYS A 39 10.19 -21.25 16.62
C LYS A 39 11.04 -21.00 15.37
N ILE A 40 11.71 -19.86 15.30
CA ILE A 40 12.60 -19.49 14.21
C ILE A 40 13.95 -19.04 14.77
N SER A 41 15.01 -19.24 13.98
CA SER A 41 16.35 -18.76 14.33
C SER A 41 16.46 -17.24 14.19
N GLN A 42 17.48 -16.66 14.83
CA GLN A 42 17.83 -15.25 14.66
C GLN A 42 18.12 -14.90 13.19
N SER A 43 18.86 -15.75 12.48
CA SER A 43 19.15 -15.53 11.05
C SER A 43 17.88 -15.46 10.19
N THR A 44 16.89 -16.30 10.48
CA THR A 44 15.60 -16.31 9.77
C THR A 44 14.79 -15.05 10.11
N PHE A 45 14.77 -14.67 11.40
CA PHE A 45 14.13 -13.45 11.85
C PHE A 45 14.72 -12.20 11.18
N GLU A 46 16.05 -12.08 11.15
CA GLU A 46 16.75 -10.93 10.56
C GLU A 46 16.48 -10.80 9.05
N LEU A 47 16.45 -11.92 8.31
CA LEU A 47 16.12 -11.95 6.89
C LEU A 47 14.72 -11.37 6.63
N PHE A 48 13.69 -11.95 7.26
CA PHE A 48 12.31 -11.47 7.05
C PHE A 48 12.09 -10.06 7.62
N ASN A 49 12.76 -9.70 8.72
CA ASN A 49 12.66 -8.35 9.27
C ASN A 49 13.25 -7.31 8.32
N LYS A 50 14.34 -7.65 7.62
CA LYS A 50 14.90 -6.81 6.55
C LYS A 50 13.88 -6.62 5.42
N GLU A 51 13.26 -7.70 4.94
CA GLU A 51 12.21 -7.62 3.91
C GLU A 51 11.02 -6.76 4.36
N MET A 52 10.58 -6.87 5.62
CA MET A 52 9.52 -6.03 6.16
C MET A 52 9.92 -4.55 6.21
N LYS A 53 11.17 -4.24 6.56
CA LYS A 53 11.69 -2.86 6.54
C LYS A 53 11.74 -2.29 5.12
N GLU A 54 12.17 -3.08 4.15
CA GLU A 54 12.17 -2.69 2.73
C GLU A 54 10.74 -2.44 2.23
N ALA A 55 9.79 -3.30 2.60
CA ALA A 55 8.37 -3.10 2.26
C ALA A 55 7.80 -1.81 2.88
N LEU A 56 8.12 -1.50 4.14
CA LEU A 56 7.71 -0.24 4.78
C LEU A 56 8.33 0.99 4.09
N ALA A 57 9.60 0.92 3.71
CA ALA A 57 10.26 2.00 2.98
C ALA A 57 9.61 2.27 1.61
N GLU A 58 9.21 1.21 0.90
CA GLU A 58 8.49 1.32 -0.37
C GLU A 58 7.08 1.92 -0.18
N ILE A 59 6.35 1.51 0.87
CA ILE A 59 5.05 2.09 1.23
C ILE A 59 5.17 3.60 1.50
N GLU A 60 6.19 4.03 2.25
CA GLU A 60 6.41 5.44 2.53
C GLU A 60 6.77 6.22 1.25
N ARG A 61 7.56 5.62 0.35
CA ARG A 61 7.85 6.20 -0.97
C ARG A 61 6.57 6.38 -1.79
N GLN A 62 5.69 5.38 -1.84
CA GLN A 62 4.42 5.46 -2.56
C GLN A 62 3.50 6.54 -1.99
N LYS A 63 3.42 6.63 -0.65
CA LYS A 63 2.69 7.69 0.05
C LYS A 63 3.21 9.07 -0.34
N LYS A 64 4.53 9.28 -0.33
CA LYS A 64 5.14 10.55 -0.70
C LYS A 64 4.82 10.94 -2.15
N VAL A 65 4.95 10.00 -3.08
CA VAL A 65 4.61 10.23 -4.50
C VAL A 65 3.13 10.60 -4.67
N LEU A 66 2.22 9.95 -3.92
CA LEU A 66 0.80 10.29 -3.96
C LEU A 66 0.53 11.69 -3.41
N LEU A 67 1.16 12.07 -2.29
CA LEU A 67 1.05 13.42 -1.72
C LEU A 67 1.57 14.51 -2.67
N GLU A 68 2.70 14.27 -3.33
CA GLU A 68 3.26 15.19 -4.31
C GLU A 68 2.28 15.42 -5.48
N LYS A 69 1.69 14.34 -6.02
CA LYS A 69 0.68 14.43 -7.08
C LYS A 69 -0.57 15.21 -6.65
N MET A 70 -1.07 14.95 -5.45
CA MET A 70 -2.22 15.69 -4.90
C MET A 70 -1.90 17.18 -4.72
N THR A 71 -0.68 17.50 -4.26
CA THR A 71 -0.23 18.89 -4.09
C THR A 71 -0.20 19.64 -5.41
N VAL A 72 0.30 19.02 -6.48
CA VAL A 72 0.29 19.62 -7.83
C VAL A 72 -1.14 19.94 -8.26
N LYS A 73 -2.06 18.97 -8.10
CA LYS A 73 -3.47 19.17 -8.46
C LYS A 73 -4.16 20.27 -7.65
N VAL A 74 -3.87 20.37 -6.35
CA VAL A 74 -4.38 21.46 -5.52
C VAL A 74 -4.01 22.80 -6.13
N GLY A 75 -2.76 22.98 -6.56
CA GLY A 75 -2.32 24.19 -7.25
C GLY A 75 -3.05 24.44 -8.58
N GLU A 76 -3.29 23.39 -9.37
CA GLU A 76 -4.04 23.49 -10.63
C GLU A 76 -5.49 23.94 -10.39
N ILE A 77 -6.19 23.36 -9.41
CA ILE A 77 -7.58 23.71 -9.08
C ILE A 77 -7.66 25.13 -8.52
N GLU A 78 -6.72 25.53 -7.66
CA GLU A 78 -6.66 26.90 -7.15
C GLU A 78 -6.50 27.92 -8.28
N GLU A 79 -5.70 27.60 -9.30
CA GLU A 79 -5.57 28.48 -10.46
C GLU A 79 -6.85 28.50 -11.31
N GLN A 80 -7.51 27.36 -11.49
CA GLN A 80 -8.82 27.31 -12.16
C GLN A 80 -9.87 28.16 -11.43
N ILE A 81 -9.91 28.11 -10.09
CA ILE A 81 -10.80 28.95 -9.29
C ILE A 81 -10.53 30.43 -9.55
N LYS A 82 -9.26 30.86 -9.54
CA LYS A 82 -8.91 32.28 -9.82
C LYS A 82 -9.34 32.71 -11.23
N ILE A 83 -9.17 31.84 -12.23
CA ILE A 83 -9.58 32.13 -13.61
C ILE A 83 -11.10 32.32 -13.67
N LEU A 84 -11.86 31.41 -13.06
CA LEU A 84 -13.32 31.49 -13.01
C LEU A 84 -13.80 32.72 -12.24
N GLU A 85 -13.15 33.09 -11.12
CA GLU A 85 -13.48 34.30 -10.36
C GLU A 85 -13.23 35.58 -11.18
N ARG A 86 -12.14 35.65 -11.94
CA ARG A 86 -11.89 36.77 -12.85
C ARG A 86 -12.93 36.83 -13.97
N LEU A 87 -13.29 35.68 -14.53
CA LEU A 87 -14.30 35.62 -15.58
C LEU A 87 -15.67 36.07 -15.06
N LEU A 88 -16.06 35.61 -13.86
CA LEU A 88 -17.26 36.05 -13.16
C LEU A 88 -17.27 37.57 -13.00
N ALA A 89 -16.20 38.15 -12.45
CA ALA A 89 -16.08 39.58 -12.26
C ALA A 89 -16.17 40.37 -13.59
N ASN A 90 -15.59 39.84 -14.67
CA ASN A 90 -15.70 40.44 -15.99
C ASN A 90 -17.16 40.49 -16.49
N TYR A 91 -17.90 39.38 -16.37
CA TYR A 91 -19.31 39.34 -16.78
C TYR A 91 -20.20 40.25 -15.92
N GLU A 92 -19.93 40.35 -14.62
CA GLU A 92 -20.61 41.29 -13.72
C GLU A 92 -20.41 42.74 -14.16
N ILE A 93 -19.17 43.12 -14.51
CA ILE A 93 -18.86 44.47 -15.02
C ILE A 93 -19.58 44.74 -16.33
N GLN A 94 -19.54 43.80 -17.27
CA GLN A 94 -20.22 43.94 -18.58
C GLN A 94 -21.72 44.08 -18.42
N HIS A 95 -22.33 43.32 -17.51
CA HIS A 95 -23.77 43.38 -17.25
C HIS A 95 -24.17 44.72 -16.65
N VAL A 96 -23.48 45.17 -15.59
CA VAL A 96 -23.74 46.47 -14.95
C VAL A 96 -23.46 47.63 -15.91
N GLY A 97 -22.47 47.48 -16.80
CA GLY A 97 -22.16 48.43 -17.86
C GLY A 97 -23.16 48.45 -19.03
N GLY A 98 -24.11 47.51 -19.06
CA GLY A 98 -25.08 47.36 -20.15
C GLY A 98 -24.47 46.85 -21.47
N GLU A 99 -23.30 46.23 -21.41
CA GLU A 99 -22.57 45.69 -22.57
C GLU A 99 -23.15 44.34 -23.04
N ILE A 100 -23.85 43.62 -22.15
CA ILE A 100 -24.46 42.31 -22.41
C ILE A 100 -25.92 42.29 -21.99
N SER A 101 -26.70 41.42 -22.63
CA SER A 101 -28.11 41.21 -22.28
C SER A 101 -28.25 40.44 -20.95
N GLU A 102 -29.36 40.63 -20.25
CA GLU A 102 -29.70 39.84 -19.05
C GLU A 102 -29.72 38.33 -19.36
N GLU A 103 -30.21 37.93 -20.54
CA GLU A 103 -30.28 36.51 -20.92
C GLU A 103 -28.88 35.89 -21.04
N ASP A 104 -27.97 36.58 -21.72
CA ASP A 104 -26.59 36.11 -21.90
C ASP A 104 -25.82 36.14 -20.58
N TYR A 105 -26.02 37.18 -19.78
CA TYR A 105 -25.47 37.27 -18.43
C TYR A 105 -25.88 36.07 -17.56
N GLN A 106 -27.18 35.78 -17.48
CA GLN A 106 -27.69 34.66 -16.65
C GLN A 106 -27.15 33.31 -17.11
N ARG A 107 -27.06 33.11 -18.44
CA ARG A 107 -26.53 31.88 -19.04
C ARG A 107 -25.08 31.65 -18.59
N GLU A 108 -24.24 32.66 -18.73
CA GLU A 108 -22.80 32.55 -18.44
C GLU A 108 -22.52 32.46 -16.93
N ILE A 109 -23.16 33.30 -16.11
CA ILE A 109 -22.98 33.27 -14.64
C ILE A 109 -23.42 31.94 -14.06
N THR A 110 -24.49 31.34 -14.58
CA THR A 110 -24.94 30.01 -14.13
C THR A 110 -23.84 28.95 -14.33
N VAL A 111 -23.21 28.95 -15.51
CA VAL A 111 -22.15 27.99 -15.84
C VAL A 111 -20.90 28.25 -15.00
N ILE A 112 -20.47 29.51 -14.89
CA ILE A 112 -19.28 29.90 -14.12
C ILE A 112 -19.46 29.58 -12.64
N SER A 113 -20.63 29.88 -12.08
CA SER A 113 -20.95 29.62 -10.68
C SER A 113 -20.96 28.12 -10.36
N ALA A 114 -21.55 27.30 -11.25
CA ALA A 114 -21.50 25.85 -11.12
C ALA A 114 -20.06 25.30 -11.21
N GLY A 115 -19.24 25.86 -12.11
CA GLY A 115 -17.82 25.54 -12.21
C GLY A 115 -17.05 25.86 -10.93
N LEU A 116 -17.28 27.04 -10.35
CA LEU A 116 -16.66 27.47 -9.09
C LEU A 116 -17.06 26.57 -7.91
N GLU A 117 -18.34 26.26 -7.79
CA GLU A 117 -18.84 25.37 -6.75
C GLU A 117 -18.17 24.00 -6.86
N ASN A 118 -18.11 23.43 -8.07
CA ASN A 118 -17.49 22.14 -8.30
C ASN A 118 -15.98 22.15 -7.98
N ALA A 119 -15.25 23.15 -8.46
CA ALA A 119 -13.81 23.28 -8.20
C ALA A 119 -13.50 23.43 -6.70
N ARG A 120 -14.32 24.20 -5.96
CA ARG A 120 -14.18 24.36 -4.50
C ARG A 120 -14.49 23.06 -3.75
N LYS A 121 -15.53 22.33 -4.15
CA LYS A 121 -15.84 21.00 -3.58
C LYS A 121 -14.67 20.04 -3.77
N GLU A 122 -14.15 19.96 -4.99
CA GLU A 122 -13.03 19.09 -5.31
C GLU A 122 -11.78 19.44 -4.50
N LEU A 123 -11.43 20.72 -4.43
CA LEU A 123 -10.30 21.21 -3.64
C LEU A 123 -10.42 20.77 -2.16
N ASN A 124 -11.60 20.86 -1.58
CA ASN A 124 -11.85 20.42 -0.21
C ASN A 124 -11.64 18.91 -0.05
N VAL A 125 -12.19 18.08 -0.95
CA VAL A 125 -12.04 16.62 -0.85
C VAL A 125 -10.58 16.19 -1.01
N ILE A 126 -9.82 16.84 -1.89
CA ILE A 126 -8.40 16.54 -2.07
C ILE A 126 -7.63 16.88 -0.79
N ARG A 127 -7.86 18.06 -0.20
CA ARG A 127 -7.23 18.48 1.05
C ARG A 127 -7.56 17.53 2.21
N GLU A 128 -8.82 17.14 2.36
CA GLU A 128 -9.22 16.14 3.37
C GLU A 128 -8.54 14.79 3.17
N THR A 129 -8.38 14.34 1.92
CA THR A 129 -7.68 13.09 1.61
C THR A 129 -6.19 13.22 1.91
N MET A 130 -5.57 14.36 1.60
CA MET A 130 -4.17 14.64 1.93
C MET A 130 -3.93 14.65 3.44
N ASP A 131 -4.81 15.25 4.22
CA ASP A 131 -4.70 15.29 5.69
C ASP A 131 -4.79 13.88 6.28
N LYS A 132 -5.71 13.05 5.79
CA LYS A 132 -5.80 11.62 6.17
C LYS A 132 -4.52 10.86 5.82
N LEU A 133 -3.98 11.09 4.62
CA LEU A 133 -2.75 10.45 4.15
C LEU A 133 -1.53 10.92 4.96
N ALA A 134 -1.45 12.19 5.34
CA ALA A 134 -0.38 12.74 6.17
C ALA A 134 -0.43 12.22 7.62
N GLY A 135 -1.63 12.06 8.18
CA GLY A 135 -1.87 11.49 9.51
C GLY A 135 -1.69 9.97 9.61
N PHE A 136 -1.63 9.28 8.47
CA PHE A 136 -1.41 7.84 8.40
C PHE A 136 -0.04 7.46 9.00
N PRO A 137 0.03 6.41 9.85
CA PRO A 137 0.87 6.43 11.03
C PRO A 137 2.36 6.37 10.70
N LYS A 138 3.07 7.29 11.36
CA LYS A 138 4.54 7.31 11.47
C LYS A 138 5.07 6.33 12.55
N ASN A 139 4.17 5.63 13.26
CA ASN A 139 4.45 5.07 14.58
C ASN A 139 4.47 3.53 14.66
N ALA A 140 4.64 2.82 13.54
CA ALA A 140 4.88 1.38 13.63
C ALA A 140 6.25 1.06 14.23
N GLU A 141 7.25 1.91 14.03
CA GLU A 141 8.62 1.60 14.45
C GLU A 141 8.75 1.50 15.98
N ALA A 142 8.07 2.37 16.74
CA ALA A 142 8.12 2.38 18.21
C ALA A 142 7.57 1.09 18.86
N PHE A 143 6.54 0.47 18.27
CA PHE A 143 5.86 -0.67 18.90
C PHE A 143 6.64 -2.00 18.84
N VAL A 144 7.67 -2.09 17.98
CA VAL A 144 8.50 -3.29 17.84
C VAL A 144 9.89 -3.08 18.44
N GLU A 145 10.39 -1.85 18.47
CA GLU A 145 11.66 -1.53 19.12
C GLU A 145 11.59 -1.80 20.64
N GLU A 146 10.44 -1.56 21.27
CA GLU A 146 10.20 -1.87 22.69
C GLU A 146 10.10 -3.38 23.00
N GLN A 147 9.81 -4.23 21.99
CA GLN A 147 9.81 -5.69 22.17
C GLN A 147 11.19 -6.34 21.92
N LEU A 148 12.11 -5.64 21.27
CA LEU A 148 13.46 -6.15 20.95
C LEU A 148 14.45 -6.03 22.12
N THR A 149 14.13 -5.27 23.18
CA THR A 149 15.05 -5.03 24.31
C THR A 149 15.04 -6.12 25.39
N VAL A 150 14.19 -7.16 25.27
CA VAL A 150 14.22 -8.30 26.20
C VAL A 150 15.35 -9.25 25.80
N LYS A 151 16.54 -8.96 26.32
CA LYS A 151 17.77 -9.74 26.23
C LYS A 151 17.50 -11.23 26.58
N PRO A 152 17.92 -12.21 25.76
CA PRO A 152 17.92 -13.60 26.19
C PRO A 152 19.00 -13.75 27.28
N GLU A 153 18.61 -14.08 28.51
CA GLU A 153 19.55 -14.53 29.52
C GLU A 153 20.16 -15.85 29.08
N THR A 154 21.41 -15.73 28.64
CA THR A 154 22.43 -16.77 28.62
C THR A 154 22.42 -17.55 29.94
N VAL A 155 22.04 -18.82 29.89
CA VAL A 155 22.53 -19.82 30.86
C VAL A 155 23.35 -20.82 30.07
N ALA A 156 24.66 -20.61 30.10
CA ALA A 156 25.66 -21.57 29.66
C ALA A 156 25.71 -22.75 30.65
N GLU A 157 25.55 -23.94 30.08
CA GLU A 157 26.47 -25.08 30.19
C GLU A 157 27.06 -25.44 31.56
N ALA A 158 26.65 -26.60 32.10
CA ALA A 158 27.50 -27.42 32.96
C ALA A 158 27.22 -28.93 32.81
N SER A 159 28.26 -29.62 32.36
CA SER A 159 28.68 -30.99 32.70
C SER A 159 28.09 -32.22 31.98
N LEU A 160 28.92 -32.69 31.04
CA LEU A 160 29.27 -34.06 30.68
C LEU A 160 28.85 -35.19 31.65
N GLY A 161 28.42 -36.32 31.08
CA GLY A 161 28.28 -37.61 31.75
C GLY A 161 28.00 -38.79 30.81
N SER A 162 29.08 -39.45 30.38
CA SER A 162 29.23 -40.85 29.95
C SER A 162 28.51 -41.41 28.71
N VAL A 163 29.35 -41.81 27.75
CA VAL A 163 29.17 -42.91 26.81
C VAL A 163 29.04 -44.25 27.56
N GLU A 164 28.15 -45.13 27.11
CA GLU A 164 28.42 -46.56 27.02
C GLU A 164 27.54 -47.19 25.92
N ALA A 165 28.17 -48.04 25.12
CA ALA A 165 27.63 -48.69 23.95
C ALA A 165 26.95 -50.02 24.34
N GLU A 166 25.84 -50.37 23.69
CA GLU A 166 25.53 -51.79 23.47
C GLU A 166 24.82 -51.99 22.13
N THR A 167 25.48 -52.80 21.31
CA THR A 167 25.05 -53.40 20.05
C THR A 167 23.95 -54.44 20.28
N VAL A 168 22.88 -54.44 19.47
CA VAL A 168 22.26 -55.70 19.04
C VAL A 168 21.77 -55.58 17.58
N GLU A 169 22.40 -56.39 16.76
CA GLU A 169 22.07 -56.79 15.40
C GLU A 169 20.94 -57.85 15.43
N VAL A 170 19.85 -57.67 14.69
CA VAL A 170 19.12 -58.82 14.09
C VAL A 170 18.60 -58.43 12.69
N LYS A 171 18.84 -59.38 11.79
CA LYS A 171 18.75 -59.39 10.34
C LYS A 171 17.48 -60.10 9.84
N ALA A 172 17.06 -59.72 8.63
CA ALA A 172 16.15 -60.38 7.67
C ALA A 172 14.65 -60.41 8.06
N GLU A 173 13.70 -60.16 7.17
CA GLU A 173 13.43 -60.87 5.90
C GLU A 173 12.55 -59.96 5.00
N VAL A 174 13.04 -59.49 3.84
CA VAL A 174 12.82 -60.00 2.45
C VAL A 174 11.37 -59.93 1.92
N SER A 175 11.30 -59.48 0.66
CA SER A 175 10.21 -59.60 -0.33
C SER A 175 9.28 -58.38 -0.41
N SER A 176 9.06 -57.72 -1.56
CA SER A 176 9.33 -58.10 -2.96
C SER A 176 9.20 -56.85 -3.85
N GLN A 177 10.12 -56.74 -4.82
CA GLN A 177 9.92 -56.53 -6.27
C GLN A 177 8.75 -55.65 -6.76
N ALA A 178 8.82 -54.89 -7.84
CA ALA A 178 9.79 -54.54 -8.87
C ALA A 178 9.06 -53.43 -9.68
N GLY A 179 9.72 -52.42 -10.22
CA GLY A 179 10.38 -52.52 -11.51
C GLY A 179 9.96 -51.33 -12.38
N THR A 180 10.88 -50.37 -12.53
CA THR A 180 11.37 -49.67 -13.76
C THR A 180 10.41 -49.25 -14.92
N PRO A 181 10.83 -48.25 -15.74
CA PRO A 181 9.98 -47.19 -16.29
C PRO A 181 9.92 -47.17 -17.84
N MET A 182 9.50 -46.01 -18.39
CA MET A 182 9.46 -45.60 -19.82
C MET A 182 8.14 -45.97 -20.52
N VAL A 183 7.46 -45.14 -21.34
CA VAL A 183 7.90 -44.36 -22.51
C VAL A 183 6.88 -43.23 -22.82
N GLU A 184 7.38 -42.19 -23.50
CA GLU A 184 6.73 -41.07 -24.20
C GLU A 184 5.47 -41.39 -25.03
N ALA A 185 4.59 -40.39 -25.21
CA ALA A 185 3.94 -40.12 -26.50
C ALA A 185 3.38 -38.69 -26.59
N LYS A 186 3.84 -37.99 -27.64
CA LYS A 186 3.43 -36.68 -28.15
C LYS A 186 2.09 -36.78 -28.90
N THR A 187 1.19 -35.80 -28.76
CA THR A 187 0.30 -35.35 -29.86
C THR A 187 -0.09 -33.88 -29.70
N GLU A 188 0.31 -33.09 -30.70
CA GLU A 188 -0.28 -31.80 -31.11
C GLU A 188 -1.76 -31.95 -31.47
N GLY A 189 -2.54 -30.89 -31.25
CA GLY A 189 -3.96 -30.80 -31.58
C GLY A 189 -4.47 -29.37 -31.46
N GLU A 190 -4.13 -28.59 -32.46
CA GLU A 190 -4.60 -27.23 -32.80
C GLU A 190 -6.14 -27.14 -32.80
N ASN A 191 -6.71 -26.13 -32.15
CA ASN A 191 -8.11 -25.72 -32.40
C ASN A 191 -8.25 -24.20 -32.23
N VAL A 192 -8.21 -23.48 -33.35
CA VAL A 192 -8.64 -22.10 -33.46
C VAL A 192 -10.10 -22.12 -33.90
N GLY A 193 -10.99 -21.70 -32.98
CA GLY A 193 -12.41 -21.56 -33.23
C GLY A 193 -12.71 -20.27 -33.97
N ASN A 194 -13.49 -20.43 -35.04
CA ASN A 194 -14.03 -19.44 -35.96
C ASN A 194 -15.25 -18.71 -35.37
#